data_AF-A0A844DRB5-F1
#
_entry.id   AF-A0A844DRB5-F1
#
_cell.length_a   1.000
_cell.length_b   1.000
_cell.length_c   1.000
_cell.angle_alpha   90.00
_cell.angle_beta   90.00
_cell.angle_gamma   90.00
#
_symmetry.space_group_name_H-M   'P 1'
#
loop_
_entity.id
_entity.type
_entity.pdbx_description
1 polymer ?
#
loop_
_entity_poly.entity_id
_entity_poly.type
_entity_poly.pdbx_seq_one_letter_code
_entity_poly.pdbx_strand_id
1 'polypeptide(L)'
;MEKQSNDAKKPKKQHNTPARNWVGDNGKIIEPLFADYFLSLHPMRCFQGRLFTVDGMIEDEAPLKKEIYEQVRYYATTSIARRIEHIMQAIKLACASEPPEIQTDRIHVRNGTYFVDGHFTPEKEYCM
;
A
#
# COMPACT_ATOMS: atom_id res chain seq x y z
N MET A 1 50.58 27.21 8.61
CA MET A 1 49.27 27.91 8.59
C MET A 1 48.96 28.25 7.14
N GLU A 2 47.79 28.06 6.53
CA GLU A 2 46.45 27.72 6.98
C GLU A 2 45.70 27.13 5.78
N LYS A 3 44.81 26.17 6.06
CA LYS A 3 43.84 25.59 5.13
C LYS A 3 42.76 26.63 4.82
N GLN A 4 42.19 26.61 3.61
CA GLN A 4 40.73 26.68 3.39
C GLN A 4 40.38 26.48 1.90
N SER A 5 40.02 25.25 1.54
CA SER A 5 39.21 24.95 0.37
C SER A 5 37.75 25.07 0.80
N ASN A 6 37.05 26.10 0.35
CA ASN A 6 35.62 26.27 0.59
C ASN A 6 34.83 25.47 -0.46
N ASP A 7 34.55 24.20 -0.15
CA ASP A 7 33.54 23.43 -0.85
C ASP A 7 32.14 23.90 -0.41
N ALA A 8 31.55 24.78 -1.22
CA ALA A 8 30.17 25.22 -1.06
C ALA A 8 29.22 24.03 -1.27
N LYS A 9 28.82 23.41 -0.17
CA LYS A 9 27.81 22.34 -0.13
C LYS A 9 26.48 22.89 -0.64
N LYS A 10 26.15 22.60 -1.90
CA LYS A 10 24.87 22.96 -2.54
C LYS A 10 23.69 22.52 -1.63
N PRO A 11 22.71 23.38 -1.36
CA PRO A 11 21.61 23.04 -0.47
C PRO A 11 20.76 21.95 -1.12
N LYS A 12 20.60 20.82 -0.43
CA LYS A 12 19.66 19.78 -0.83
C LYS A 12 18.26 20.39 -0.77
N LYS A 13 17.60 20.51 -1.93
CA LYS A 13 16.21 20.95 -2.05
C LYS A 13 15.35 20.10 -1.11
N GLN A 14 14.89 20.71 -0.03
CA GLN A 14 13.91 20.12 0.86
C GLN A 14 12.58 20.12 0.11
N HIS A 15 12.24 18.99 -0.50
CA HIS A 15 10.88 18.75 -0.93
C HIS A 15 10.02 18.68 0.33
N ASN A 16 9.22 19.72 0.55
CA ASN A 16 8.24 19.81 1.62
C ASN A 16 7.15 18.75 1.39
N THR A 17 7.46 17.51 1.75
CA THR A 17 6.55 16.36 1.75
C THR A 17 6.07 16.22 3.18
N PRO A 18 4.77 15.99 3.45
CA PRO A 18 4.31 15.68 4.80
C PRO A 18 5.21 14.61 5.40
N ALA A 19 5.61 14.79 6.66
CA ALA A 19 6.60 13.95 7.32
C ALA A 19 6.26 12.48 7.10
N ARG A 20 7.04 11.80 6.25
CA ARG A 20 6.86 10.39 5.93
C ARG A 20 7.32 9.60 7.14
N ASN A 21 6.40 9.35 8.07
CA ASN A 21 6.61 8.60 9.30
C ASN A 21 7.15 7.17 9.07
N TRP A 22 7.06 6.66 7.85
CA TRP A 22 7.60 5.36 7.42
C TRP A 22 9.07 5.40 6.97
N VAL A 23 9.74 6.56 6.99
CA VAL A 23 11.18 6.67 6.76
C VAL A 23 11.86 6.88 8.12
N GLY A 24 12.72 5.93 8.52
CA GLY A 24 13.48 6.07 9.77
C GLY A 24 14.58 7.12 9.68
N ASP A 25 15.16 7.49 10.82
CA ASP A 25 16.21 8.52 10.93
C ASP A 25 17.46 8.24 10.07
N ASN A 26 17.70 6.96 9.77
CA ASN A 26 18.78 6.51 8.88
C ASN A 26 18.44 6.61 7.37
N GLY A 27 17.28 7.18 7.02
CA GLY A 27 16.78 7.31 5.65
C GLY A 27 16.25 6.01 5.05
N LYS A 28 16.16 4.92 5.82
CA LYS A 28 15.64 3.63 5.35
C LYS A 28 14.15 3.53 5.58
N ILE A 29 13.49 2.82 4.67
CA ILE A 29 12.08 2.46 4.77
C ILE A 29 11.88 1.50 5.94
N ILE A 30 10.89 1.82 6.78
CA ILE A 30 10.34 0.97 7.83
C ILE A 30 9.11 0.28 7.22
N GLU A 31 9.25 -1.00 6.86
CA GLU A 31 8.24 -1.73 6.07
C GLU A 31 6.85 -1.79 6.74
N PRO A 32 6.70 -2.06 8.05
CA PRO A 32 5.38 -2.06 8.69
C PRO A 32 4.67 -0.69 8.63
N LEU A 33 5.39 0.40 8.90
CA LEU A 33 4.82 1.75 8.85
C LEU A 33 4.46 2.16 7.41
N PHE A 34 5.26 1.72 6.43
CA PHE A 34 4.92 1.92 5.02
C PHE A 34 3.66 1.13 4.66
N ALA A 35 3.53 -0.11 5.13
CA ALA A 35 2.35 -0.95 4.90
C ALA A 35 1.08 -0.29 5.47
N ASP A 36 1.12 0.19 6.72
CA ASP A 36 -0.02 0.90 7.34
C ASP A 36 -0.40 2.16 6.55
N TYR A 37 0.60 2.95 6.16
CA TYR A 37 0.39 4.12 5.31
C TYR A 37 -0.22 3.74 3.96
N PHE A 38 0.29 2.70 3.30
CA PHE A 38 -0.20 2.26 2.00
C PHE A 38 -1.65 1.76 2.09
N LEU A 39 -1.98 0.98 3.12
CA LEU A 39 -3.33 0.49 3.39
C LEU A 39 -4.32 1.62 3.73
N SER A 40 -3.85 2.74 4.28
CA SER A 40 -4.71 3.92 4.50
C SER A 40 -5.14 4.60 3.19
N LEU A 41 -4.32 4.47 2.13
CA LEU A 41 -4.62 4.99 0.79
C LEU A 41 -5.38 3.97 -0.06
N HIS A 42 -5.09 2.69 0.15
CA HIS A 42 -5.64 1.56 -0.59
C HIS A 42 -6.27 0.57 0.38
N PRO A 43 -7.50 0.81 0.88
CA PRO A 43 -8.17 -0.11 1.77
C PRO A 43 -8.38 -1.49 1.11
N MET A 44 -7.75 -2.50 1.68
CA MET A 44 -7.72 -3.86 1.13
C MET A 44 -7.60 -4.88 2.26
N ARG A 45 -7.95 -6.13 1.95
CA ARG A 45 -7.79 -7.27 2.84
C ARG A 45 -7.01 -8.38 2.14
N CYS A 46 -6.32 -9.19 2.93
CA CYS A 46 -5.61 -10.35 2.45
C CYS A 46 -6.26 -11.63 3.01
N PHE A 47 -6.76 -12.47 2.12
CA PHE A 47 -7.30 -13.79 2.44
C PHE A 47 -6.54 -14.83 1.62
N GLN A 48 -6.04 -15.89 2.26
CA GLN A 48 -5.34 -16.99 1.58
C GLN A 48 -4.18 -16.51 0.66
N GLY A 49 -3.48 -15.43 1.04
CA GLY A 49 -2.36 -14.85 0.30
C GLY A 49 -2.73 -14.00 -0.91
N ARG A 50 -4.04 -13.80 -1.16
CA ARG A 50 -4.58 -12.96 -2.24
C ARG A 50 -5.16 -11.68 -1.67
N LEU A 51 -5.03 -10.60 -2.42
CA LEU A 51 -5.50 -9.27 -2.04
C LEU A 51 -6.89 -9.01 -2.62
N PHE A 52 -7.74 -8.39 -1.81
CA PHE A 52 -9.10 -8.05 -2.16
C PHE A 52 -9.38 -6.60 -1.78
N THR A 53 -10.15 -5.93 -2.62
CA THR A 53 -10.82 -4.66 -2.33
C THR A 53 -12.32 -4.93 -2.20
N VAL A 54 -13.10 -3.90 -1.88
CA VAL A 54 -14.57 -3.98 -1.96
C VAL A 54 -15.09 -4.18 -3.40
N ASP A 55 -14.23 -3.98 -4.41
CA ASP A 55 -14.53 -4.25 -5.81
C ASP A 55 -14.15 -5.68 -6.24
N GLY A 56 -13.64 -6.50 -5.32
CA GLY A 56 -13.26 -7.88 -5.54
C GLY A 56 -11.74 -8.12 -5.50
N MET A 57 -11.34 -9.27 -6.04
CA MET A 57 -9.96 -9.76 -6.03
C MET A 57 -9.04 -8.91 -6.91
N ILE A 58 -7.86 -8.60 -6.41
CA ILE A 58 -6.77 -8.01 -7.20
C ILE A 58 -6.07 -9.15 -7.94
N GLU A 59 -6.36 -9.32 -9.23
CA GLU A 59 -5.74 -10.36 -10.07
C GLU A 59 -4.27 -10.07 -10.38
N ASP A 60 -3.96 -8.81 -10.70
CA ASP A 60 -2.61 -8.36 -11.02
C ASP A 60 -2.12 -7.37 -9.96
N GLU A 61 -1.04 -7.76 -9.26
CA GLU A 61 -0.38 -6.91 -8.26
C GLU A 61 0.64 -5.94 -8.88
N ALA A 62 0.92 -6.02 -10.19
CA ALA A 62 1.90 -5.16 -10.85
C ALA A 62 1.60 -3.65 -10.72
N PRO A 63 0.34 -3.17 -10.79
CA PRO A 63 0.03 -1.76 -10.53
C PRO A 63 0.41 -1.32 -9.13
N LEU A 64 0.13 -2.14 -8.11
CA LEU A 64 0.53 -1.86 -6.72
C LEU A 64 2.05 -1.82 -6.58
N LYS A 65 2.76 -2.80 -7.15
CA LYS A 65 4.23 -2.86 -7.13
C LYS A 65 4.84 -1.64 -7.82
N LYS A 66 4.25 -1.16 -8.92
CA LYS A 66 4.68 0.05 -9.62
C LYS A 66 4.49 1.29 -8.75
N GLU A 67 3.35 1.43 -8.11
CA GLU A 67 3.10 2.57 -7.22
C GLU A 67 4.07 2.56 -6.04
N ILE A 68 4.27 1.40 -5.40
CA ILE A 68 5.24 1.24 -4.31
C ILE A 68 6.63 1.64 -4.81
N TYR A 69 7.07 1.16 -5.98
CA TYR A 69 8.34 1.56 -6.59
C TYR A 69 8.46 3.09 -6.71
N GLU A 70 7.44 3.77 -7.23
CA GLU A 70 7.44 5.22 -7.41
C GLU A 70 7.58 5.97 -6.08
N GLN A 71 6.97 5.45 -5.02
CA GLN A 71 7.04 6.06 -3.69
C GLN A 71 8.39 5.83 -3.00
N VAL A 72 9.01 4.66 -3.21
CA VAL A 72 10.19 4.19 -2.47
C VAL A 72 11.53 4.36 -3.19
N ARG A 73 11.53 4.61 -4.52
CA ARG A 73 12.74 4.68 -5.38
C ARG A 73 13.82 5.65 -4.93
N TYR A 74 13.48 6.66 -4.14
CA TYR A 74 14.46 7.63 -3.62
C TYR A 74 15.10 7.22 -2.27
N TYR A 75 14.57 6.18 -1.62
CA TYR A 75 15.01 5.68 -0.31
C TYR A 75 15.69 4.30 -0.39
N ALA A 76 15.50 3.58 -1.51
CA ALA A 76 16.12 2.29 -1.77
C ALA A 76 16.85 2.33 -3.13
N THR A 77 18.14 2.65 -3.12
CA THR A 77 18.96 2.79 -4.33
C THR A 77 19.53 1.46 -4.83
N THR A 78 19.54 0.42 -3.99
CA THR A 78 20.01 -0.93 -4.32
C THR A 78 18.93 -1.96 -3.99
N SER A 79 18.92 -3.08 -4.73
CA SER A 79 18.02 -4.21 -4.51
C SER A 79 16.54 -3.83 -4.40
N ILE A 80 16.10 -2.81 -5.13
CA ILE A 80 14.74 -2.25 -5.03
C ILE A 80 13.65 -3.27 -5.34
N ALA A 81 13.86 -4.16 -6.32
CA ALA A 81 12.90 -5.21 -6.64
C ALA A 81 12.65 -6.13 -5.44
N ARG A 82 13.72 -6.61 -4.79
CA ARG A 82 13.61 -7.42 -3.57
C ARG A 82 12.92 -6.66 -2.44
N ARG A 83 13.23 -5.36 -2.28
CA ARG A 83 12.59 -4.51 -1.27
C ARG A 83 11.09 -4.36 -1.52
N ILE A 84 10.66 -4.19 -2.77
CA ILE A 84 9.24 -4.13 -3.14
C ILE A 84 8.53 -5.43 -2.78
N GLU A 85 9.14 -6.59 -3.05
CA GLU A 85 8.55 -7.88 -2.65
C GLU A 85 8.40 -7.99 -1.12
N HIS A 86 9.39 -7.56 -0.34
CA HIS A 86 9.27 -7.54 1.12
C HIS A 86 8.17 -6.58 1.60
N ILE A 87 8.03 -5.40 0.99
CA ILE A 87 6.96 -4.46 1.29
C ILE A 87 5.59 -5.06 0.95
N MET A 88 5.45 -5.72 -0.20
CA MET A 88 4.22 -6.43 -0.57
C MET A 88 3.86 -7.52 0.45
N GLN A 89 4.85 -8.26 0.94
CA GLN A 89 4.64 -9.23 2.02
C GLN A 89 4.20 -8.56 3.33
N ALA A 90 4.81 -7.44 3.71
CA ALA A 90 4.41 -6.67 4.88
C ALA A 90 2.97 -6.14 4.77
N ILE A 91 2.57 -5.64 3.60
CA ILE A 91 1.19 -5.22 3.30
C ILE A 91 0.23 -6.40 3.49
N LYS A 92 0.52 -7.55 2.88
CA LYS A 92 -0.32 -8.76 3.00
C LYS A 92 -0.47 -9.22 4.44
N LEU A 93 0.60 -9.13 5.25
CA LEU A 93 0.55 -9.44 6.67
C LEU A 93 -0.27 -8.41 7.47
N ALA A 94 -0.11 -7.12 7.18
CA ALA A 94 -0.80 -6.04 7.89
C ALA A 94 -2.32 -6.03 7.64
N CYS A 95 -2.77 -6.48 6.45
CA CYS A 95 -4.19 -6.60 6.12
C CYS A 95 -4.72 -8.05 6.13
N ALA A 96 -3.97 -9.00 6.70
CA ALA A 96 -4.41 -10.38 6.85
C ALA A 96 -5.67 -10.44 7.71
N SER A 97 -6.70 -11.11 7.20
CA SER A 97 -7.96 -11.32 7.92
C SER A 97 -8.58 -12.66 7.56
N GLU A 98 -9.59 -13.09 8.30
CA GLU A 98 -10.36 -14.28 7.96
C GLU A 98 -11.24 -14.00 6.72
N PRO A 99 -11.39 -14.98 5.80
CA PRO A 99 -12.29 -14.84 4.66
C PRO A 99 -13.72 -14.51 5.13
N PRO A 100 -14.43 -13.58 4.48
CA PRO A 100 -15.82 -13.32 4.81
C PRO A 100 -16.68 -14.56 4.54
N GLU A 101 -17.80 -14.67 5.27
CA GLU A 101 -18.76 -15.74 5.06
C GLU A 101 -19.37 -15.69 3.65
N ILE A 102 -19.68 -16.86 3.09
CA ILE A 102 -20.34 -16.95 1.79
C ILE A 102 -21.77 -16.40 1.93
N GLN A 103 -22.05 -15.32 1.21
CA GLN A 103 -23.36 -14.69 1.17
C GLN A 103 -24.17 -15.27 0.01
N THR A 104 -25.37 -15.78 0.30
CA THR A 104 -26.29 -16.38 -0.70
C THR A 104 -27.56 -15.55 -0.91
N ASP A 105 -27.72 -14.47 -0.15
CA ASP A 105 -28.88 -13.58 -0.12
C ASP A 105 -28.69 -12.34 -0.99
N ARG A 106 -27.52 -12.16 -1.62
CA ARG A 106 -27.17 -10.94 -2.36
C ARG A 106 -26.17 -11.17 -3.48
N ILE A 107 -26.11 -10.20 -4.38
CA ILE A 107 -25.09 -10.09 -5.43
C ILE A 107 -24.40 -8.72 -5.33
N HIS A 108 -23.08 -8.72 -5.47
CA HIS A 108 -22.29 -7.50 -5.51
C HIS A 108 -22.12 -7.03 -6.95
N VAL A 109 -22.49 -5.79 -7.22
CA VAL A 109 -22.34 -5.14 -8.53
C VAL A 109 -21.43 -3.92 -8.40
N ARG A 110 -21.00 -3.38 -9.54
CA ARG A 110 -20.08 -2.23 -9.56
C ARG A 110 -20.59 -1.01 -8.76
N ASN A 111 -21.90 -0.86 -8.59
CA ASN A 111 -22.49 0.32 -7.97
C ASN A 111 -22.99 0.08 -6.53
N GLY A 112 -22.85 -1.13 -5.99
CA GLY A 112 -23.39 -1.48 -4.68
C GLY A 112 -23.80 -2.95 -4.59
N THR A 113 -24.74 -3.25 -3.71
CA THR A 113 -25.18 -4.62 -3.43
C THR A 113 -26.68 -4.74 -3.62
N TYR A 114 -27.11 -5.77 -4.35
CA TYR A 114 -28.53 -6.07 -4.59
C TYR A 114 -28.92 -7.35 -3.88
N PHE A 115 -30.03 -7.31 -3.15
CA PHE A 115 -30.47 -8.39 -2.29
C PHE A 115 -31.63 -9.15 -2.93
N VAL A 116 -31.77 -10.43 -2.55
CA VAL A 116 -32.81 -11.32 -3.08
C VAL A 116 -34.23 -10.82 -2.75
N ASP A 117 -34.38 -10.04 -1.68
CA ASP A 117 -35.64 -9.37 -1.31
C ASP A 117 -35.98 -8.15 -2.18
N GLY A 118 -35.11 -7.78 -3.12
CA GLY A 118 -35.28 -6.68 -4.04
C GLY A 118 -34.75 -5.33 -3.57
N HIS A 119 -34.17 -5.25 -2.36
CA HIS A 119 -33.53 -4.02 -1.89
C HIS A 119 -32.14 -3.82 -2.50
N PHE A 120 -31.77 -2.55 -2.66
CA PHE A 120 -30.45 -2.13 -3.12
C PHE A 120 -29.81 -1.17 -2.12
N THR A 121 -28.52 -1.36 -1.87
CA THR A 121 -27.67 -0.42 -1.13
C THR A 121 -26.47 -0.01 -2.00
N PRO A 122 -26.07 1.28 -1.98
CA PRO A 122 -24.83 1.72 -2.61
C PRO A 122 -23.57 1.35 -1.79
N GLU A 123 -23.72 0.92 -0.53
CA GLU A 123 -22.62 0.46 0.29
C GLU A 123 -22.04 -0.84 -0.28
N LYS A 124 -20.70 -0.97 -0.19
CA LYS A 124 -19.99 -2.18 -0.60
C LYS A 124 -19.31 -2.83 0.57
N GLU A 125 -19.31 -4.16 0.53
CA GLU A 125 -18.68 -5.00 1.54
C GLU A 125 -17.68 -5.93 0.87
N TYR A 126 -16.73 -6.45 1.64
CA TYR A 126 -15.85 -7.51 1.13
C TYR A 126 -16.67 -8.79 0.98
N CYS A 127 -16.62 -9.39 -0.22
CA CYS A 127 -17.29 -10.65 -0.53
C CYS A 127 -16.30 -11.68 -1.09
N MET A 128 -16.70 -12.95 -1.01
CA MET A 128 -15.99 -14.08 -1.63
C MET A 128 -16.42 -14.29 -3.08
#